data_AF-A0A009LNS7-F1
#
_entry.id   AF-A0A009LNS7-F1
#
_cell.length_a   1.000
_cell.length_b   1.000
_cell.length_c   1.000
_cell.angle_alpha   90.00
_cell.angle_beta   90.00
_cell.angle_gamma   90.00
#
_symmetry.space_group_name_H-M   'P 1'
#
loop_
_entity.id
_entity.type
_entity.pdbx_description
1 polymer ?
#
loop_
_entity_poly.entity_id
_entity_poly.type
_entity_poly.pdbx_seq_one_letter_code
_entity_poly.pdbx_strand_id
1 'polypeptide(L)'
;MPNLVLSTRAIQIINTSIHLFHHHGFHKVGVDRIVKESHTPKATFYNYFHSKERFIEICLIVQKERLKEKVISIVGYDQSTNVKDKLKKLYFLHSDVEGPYYLLFKAIFETKLTYPKAYIIAVRYRTWLINEIYSQLRTLKNDATFQDAKLFLYMIEGAIIQLLSS
;
A
#
# COMPACT_ATOMS: atom_id res chain seq x y z
N MET A 1 10.44 -13.18 -11.01
CA MET A 1 9.03 -13.60 -11.00
C MET A 1 8.56 -13.58 -12.45
N PRO A 2 8.02 -14.67 -13.02
CA PRO A 2 7.54 -14.66 -14.40
C PRO A 2 6.47 -13.58 -14.54
N ASN A 3 6.50 -12.84 -15.65
CA ASN A 3 5.54 -11.79 -15.98
C ASN A 3 4.12 -12.38 -15.97
N LEU A 4 3.41 -12.18 -14.85
CA LEU A 4 2.05 -12.62 -14.69
C LEU A 4 1.18 -11.69 -15.55
N VAL A 5 1.01 -12.02 -16.83
CA VAL A 5 0.03 -11.35 -17.69
C VAL A 5 -1.34 -11.70 -17.15
N LEU A 6 -1.86 -10.87 -16.26
CA LEU A 6 -3.17 -11.02 -15.66
C LEU A 6 -4.23 -10.74 -16.75
N SER A 7 -5.22 -11.61 -16.85
CA SER A 7 -6.38 -11.34 -17.71
C SER A 7 -7.12 -10.10 -17.21
N THR A 8 -7.86 -9.41 -18.10
CA THR A 8 -8.72 -8.28 -17.74
C THR A 8 -9.65 -8.63 -16.58
N ARG A 9 -10.19 -9.86 -16.58
CA ARG A 9 -11.05 -10.37 -15.51
C ARG A 9 -10.29 -10.51 -14.18
N ALA A 10 -9.07 -11.05 -14.21
CA ALA A 10 -8.25 -11.15 -13.01
C ALA A 10 -7.91 -9.76 -12.43
N ILE A 11 -7.63 -8.78 -13.29
CA ILE A 11 -7.41 -7.38 -12.89
C ILE A 11 -8.68 -6.78 -12.24
N GLN A 12 -9.86 -7.03 -12.80
CA GLN A 12 -11.13 -6.56 -12.22
C GLN A 12 -11.35 -7.14 -10.81
N ILE A 13 -11.10 -8.44 -10.62
CA ILE A 13 -11.23 -9.10 -9.32
C ILE A 13 -10.26 -8.48 -8.31
N ILE A 14 -9.00 -8.23 -8.72
CA ILE A 14 -7.99 -7.58 -7.87
C ILE A 14 -8.44 -6.18 -7.47
N ASN A 15 -8.87 -5.34 -8.42
CA ASN A 15 -9.31 -3.96 -8.11
C ASN A 15 -10.52 -3.94 -7.17
N THR A 16 -11.51 -4.80 -7.43
CA THR A 16 -12.69 -4.96 -6.56
C THR A 16 -12.26 -5.36 -5.15
N SER A 17 -11.31 -6.27 -5.04
CA SER A 17 -10.87 -6.79 -3.75
C SER A 17 -9.99 -5.81 -2.98
N ILE A 18 -9.15 -5.04 -3.66
CA ILE A 18 -8.39 -3.93 -3.06
C ILE A 18 -9.36 -2.97 -2.39
N HIS A 19 -10.43 -2.56 -3.09
CA HIS A 19 -11.48 -1.72 -2.52
C HIS A 19 -12.16 -2.40 -1.31
N LEU A 20 -12.56 -3.67 -1.43
CA LEU A 20 -13.19 -4.38 -0.31
C LEU A 20 -12.28 -4.48 0.93
N PHE A 21 -11.00 -4.83 0.75
CA PHE A 21 -10.05 -4.93 1.87
C PHE A 21 -9.76 -3.56 2.48
N HIS A 22 -9.72 -2.51 1.66
CA HIS A 22 -9.52 -1.14 2.10
C HIS A 22 -10.62 -0.69 3.08
N HIS A 23 -11.89 -0.92 2.73
CA HIS A 23 -13.00 -0.44 3.55
C HIS A 23 -13.46 -1.43 4.65
N HIS A 24 -13.18 -2.72 4.50
CA HIS A 24 -13.75 -3.74 5.40
C HIS A 24 -12.71 -4.60 6.11
N GLY A 25 -11.43 -4.49 5.75
CA GLY A 25 -10.34 -5.28 6.33
C GLY A 25 -10.23 -6.70 5.79
N PHE A 26 -9.10 -7.35 6.09
CA PHE A 26 -8.73 -8.64 5.49
C PHE A 26 -9.51 -9.82 6.09
N HIS A 27 -9.88 -9.72 7.37
CA HIS A 27 -10.60 -10.77 8.07
C HIS A 27 -12.08 -10.83 7.68
N LYS A 28 -12.76 -9.67 7.58
CA LYS A 28 -14.20 -9.60 7.30
C LYS A 28 -14.53 -9.88 5.84
N VAL A 29 -13.58 -9.68 4.92
CA VAL A 29 -13.78 -9.93 3.49
C VAL A 29 -13.43 -11.39 3.17
N GLY A 30 -14.45 -12.23 3.00
CA GLY A 30 -14.30 -13.61 2.53
C GLY A 30 -14.30 -13.73 1.01
N VAL A 31 -13.89 -14.91 0.49
CA VAL A 31 -13.93 -15.21 -0.95
C VAL A 31 -15.35 -15.09 -1.50
N ASP A 32 -16.36 -15.52 -0.75
CA ASP A 32 -17.77 -15.45 -1.19
C ASP A 32 -18.24 -14.01 -1.43
N ARG A 33 -17.76 -13.05 -0.64
CA ARG A 33 -18.03 -11.63 -0.88
C ARG A 33 -17.30 -11.14 -2.13
N ILE A 34 -16.01 -11.48 -2.27
CA ILE A 34 -15.20 -11.07 -3.43
C ILE A 34 -15.84 -11.55 -4.73
N VAL A 35 -16.22 -12.82 -4.80
CA VAL A 35 -16.77 -13.44 -6.03
C VAL A 35 -18.16 -12.88 -6.36
N LYS A 36 -18.96 -12.54 -5.34
CA LYS A 36 -20.23 -11.83 -5.50
C LYS A 36 -20.05 -10.44 -6.09
N GLU A 37 -19.19 -9.62 -5.48
CA GLU A 37 -18.97 -8.21 -5.88
C GLU A 37 -18.25 -8.11 -7.24
N SER A 38 -17.37 -9.07 -7.54
CA SER A 38 -16.65 -9.14 -8.83
C SER A 38 -17.39 -9.90 -9.92
N HIS A 39 -18.63 -10.34 -9.67
CA HIS A 39 -19.46 -11.08 -10.64
C HIS A 39 -18.70 -12.25 -11.29
N THR A 40 -17.96 -13.00 -10.47
CA THR A 40 -17.07 -14.07 -10.93
C THR A 40 -17.43 -15.37 -10.23
N PRO A 41 -17.54 -16.52 -10.93
CA PRO A 41 -17.75 -17.79 -10.27
C PRO A 41 -16.61 -18.14 -9.30
N LYS A 42 -16.94 -18.76 -8.15
CA LYS A 42 -15.95 -19.14 -7.14
C LYS A 42 -14.87 -20.07 -7.68
N ALA A 43 -15.24 -21.02 -8.55
CA ALA A 43 -14.27 -21.89 -9.23
C ALA A 43 -13.27 -21.09 -10.08
N THR A 44 -13.73 -20.08 -10.82
CA THR A 44 -12.87 -19.19 -11.61
C THR A 44 -11.90 -18.39 -10.74
N PHE A 45 -12.34 -17.92 -9.57
CA PHE A 45 -11.45 -17.26 -8.61
C PHE A 45 -10.30 -18.18 -8.18
N TYR A 46 -10.61 -19.41 -7.77
CA TYR A 46 -9.58 -20.36 -7.35
C TYR A 46 -8.68 -20.82 -8.50
N ASN A 47 -9.20 -20.89 -9.73
CA ASN A 47 -8.38 -21.16 -10.92
C ASN A 47 -7.34 -20.06 -11.16
N TYR A 48 -7.68 -18.79 -10.91
CA TYR A 48 -6.74 -17.68 -11.07
C TYR A 48 -5.76 -17.53 -9.90
N PHE A 49 -6.25 -17.65 -8.66
CA PHE A 49 -5.50 -17.17 -7.49
C PHE A 49 -5.12 -18.26 -6.49
N HIS A 50 -5.65 -19.49 -6.67
CA HIS A 50 -5.38 -20.69 -5.88
C HIS A 50 -5.82 -20.67 -4.41
N SER A 51 -5.62 -19.56 -3.68
CA SER A 51 -6.04 -19.42 -2.29
C SER A 51 -6.33 -17.97 -1.93
N LYS A 52 -7.09 -17.75 -0.86
CA LYS A 52 -7.35 -16.40 -0.32
C LYS A 52 -6.05 -15.73 0.13
N GLU A 53 -5.15 -16.48 0.79
CA GLU A 53 -3.86 -15.97 1.25
C GLU A 53 -3.01 -15.47 0.08
N ARG A 54 -2.80 -16.30 -0.95
CA ARG A 54 -2.05 -15.92 -2.15
C ARG A 54 -2.70 -14.74 -2.86
N PHE A 55 -4.03 -14.68 -2.86
CA PHE A 55 -4.75 -13.56 -3.45
C PHE A 55 -4.54 -12.24 -2.70
N ILE A 56 -4.54 -12.26 -1.37
CA ILE A 56 -4.23 -11.07 -0.55
C ILE A 56 -2.82 -10.58 -0.84
N GLU A 57 -1.84 -11.49 -0.96
CA GLU A 57 -0.46 -11.13 -1.34
C GLU A 57 -0.43 -10.41 -2.70
N ILE A 58 -1.12 -10.94 -3.71
CA ILE A 58 -1.21 -10.34 -5.04
C ILE A 58 -1.82 -8.93 -4.96
N CYS A 59 -2.92 -8.76 -4.21
CA CYS A 59 -3.56 -7.44 -4.03
C CYS A 59 -2.60 -6.42 -3.41
N LEU A 60 -1.86 -6.81 -2.37
CA LEU A 60 -0.89 -5.93 -1.72
C LEU A 60 0.32 -5.65 -2.60
N ILE A 61 0.79 -6.60 -3.41
CA ILE A 61 1.86 -6.36 -4.38
C ILE A 61 1.39 -5.33 -5.41
N VAL A 62 0.20 -5.48 -5.99
CA VAL A 62 -0.35 -4.53 -6.97
C VAL A 62 -0.49 -3.14 -6.36
N GLN A 63 -1.06 -3.04 -5.16
CA GLN A 63 -1.23 -1.76 -4.48
C GLN A 63 0.12 -1.10 -4.17
N LYS A 64 1.07 -1.90 -3.68
CA LYS A 64 2.43 -1.46 -3.39
C LYS A 64 3.13 -0.93 -4.64
N GLU A 65 3.12 -1.65 -5.77
CA GLU A 65 3.79 -1.17 -6.98
C GLU A 65 3.16 0.12 -7.51
N ARG A 66 1.82 0.23 -7.57
CA ARG A 66 1.12 1.48 -7.93
C ARG A 66 1.52 2.64 -7.04
N LEU A 67 1.66 2.41 -5.74
CA LEU A 67 2.05 3.44 -4.80
C LEU A 67 3.55 3.80 -4.94
N LYS A 68 4.43 2.82 -5.17
CA LYS A 68 5.85 3.08 -5.45
C LYS A 68 6.03 3.94 -6.70
N GLU A 69 5.30 3.68 -7.77
CA GLU A 69 5.33 4.50 -8.99
C GLU A 69 4.99 5.97 -8.70
N LYS A 70 3.94 6.23 -7.91
CA LYS A 70 3.59 7.59 -7.48
C LYS A 70 4.71 8.24 -6.68
N VAL A 71 5.32 7.53 -5.73
CA VAL A 71 6.45 8.05 -4.94
C VAL A 71 7.65 8.36 -5.83
N ILE A 72 8.02 7.44 -6.72
CA ILE A 72 9.10 7.63 -7.70
C ILE A 72 8.83 8.87 -8.55
N SER A 73 7.59 9.10 -8.96
CA SER A 73 7.25 10.29 -9.72
C SER A 73 7.40 11.60 -8.95
N ILE A 74 7.09 11.59 -7.65
CA ILE A 74 7.26 12.75 -6.77
C ILE A 74 8.75 13.06 -6.56
N VAL A 75 9.58 12.03 -6.35
CA VAL A 75 11.00 12.24 -6.03
C VAL A 75 11.86 12.49 -7.28
N GLY A 76 11.58 11.79 -8.39
CA GLY A 76 12.46 11.69 -9.55
C GLY A 76 12.17 12.63 -10.72
N TYR A 77 10.90 12.85 -11.09
CA TYR A 77 10.57 13.54 -12.35
C TYR A 77 10.37 15.06 -12.21
N ASP A 78 10.13 15.55 -10.99
CA ASP A 78 9.87 16.96 -10.75
C ASP A 78 11.16 17.66 -10.27
N GLN A 79 12.04 18.01 -11.22
CA GLN A 79 13.31 18.71 -10.94
C GLN A 79 13.11 20.18 -10.55
N SER A 80 11.93 20.75 -10.79
CA SER A 80 11.60 22.14 -10.48
C SER A 80 10.95 22.33 -9.11
N THR A 81 10.43 21.28 -8.46
CA THR A 81 9.95 21.39 -7.07
C THR A 81 11.10 21.33 -6.07
N ASN A 82 11.07 22.28 -5.14
CA ASN A 82 11.88 22.24 -3.93
C ASN A 82 11.58 20.96 -3.13
N VAL A 83 12.61 20.38 -2.52
CA VAL A 83 12.56 19.23 -1.60
C VAL A 83 11.44 19.34 -0.56
N LYS A 84 11.18 20.54 -0.04
CA LYS A 84 10.08 20.77 0.91
C LYS A 84 8.71 20.39 0.32
N ASP A 85 8.47 20.71 -0.95
CA ASP A 85 7.21 20.38 -1.62
C ASP A 85 7.13 18.90 -1.97
N LYS A 86 8.25 18.25 -2.29
CA LYS A 86 8.30 16.79 -2.43
C LYS A 86 7.91 16.09 -1.12
N LEU A 87 8.46 16.54 0.01
CA LEU A 87 8.09 16.01 1.33
C LEU A 87 6.61 16.24 1.65
N LYS A 88 6.05 17.43 1.34
CA LYS A 88 4.60 17.67 1.48
C LYS A 88 3.77 16.74 0.60
N LYS A 89 4.13 16.55 -0.68
CA LYS A 89 3.45 15.62 -1.59
C LYS A 89 3.50 14.19 -1.05
N LEU A 90 4.64 13.75 -0.52
CA LEU A 90 4.77 12.46 0.16
C LEU A 90 3.86 12.38 1.39
N TYR A 91 3.84 13.41 2.23
CA TYR A 91 2.95 13.45 3.39
C TYR A 91 1.48 13.27 2.99
N PHE A 92 0.97 14.05 2.04
CA PHE A 92 -0.43 13.96 1.62
C PHE A 92 -0.77 12.64 0.92
N LEU A 93 0.14 12.11 0.09
CA LEU A 93 -0.05 10.81 -0.57
C LEU A 93 -0.23 9.65 0.43
N HIS A 94 0.36 9.76 1.61
CA HIS A 94 0.33 8.69 2.61
C HIS A 94 -0.58 8.97 3.80
N SER A 95 -0.98 10.22 4.06
CA SER A 95 -1.89 10.54 5.18
C SER A 95 -3.37 10.44 4.81
N ASP A 96 -3.69 10.36 3.52
CA ASP A 96 -5.05 10.17 3.03
C ASP A 96 -5.60 8.77 3.40
N VAL A 97 -6.67 8.73 4.20
CA VAL A 97 -7.34 7.49 4.63
C VAL A 97 -8.12 6.83 3.50
N GLU A 98 -8.49 7.59 2.47
CA GLU A 98 -9.03 7.08 1.22
C GLU A 98 -7.93 6.78 0.19
N GLY A 99 -6.69 7.06 0.58
CA GLY A 99 -5.52 7.00 -0.25
C GLY A 99 -4.89 5.61 -0.35
N PRO A 100 -4.02 5.42 -1.36
CA PRO A 100 -3.44 4.11 -1.67
C PRO A 100 -2.56 3.50 -0.57
N TYR A 101 -1.99 4.32 0.33
CA TYR A 101 -1.16 3.83 1.42
C TYR A 101 -1.97 3.15 2.52
N TYR A 102 -3.22 3.56 2.74
CA TYR A 102 -3.99 3.10 3.89
C TYR A 102 -4.17 1.57 3.90
N LEU A 103 -4.33 0.93 2.73
CA LEU A 103 -4.41 -0.53 2.65
C LEU A 103 -3.13 -1.23 3.15
N LEU A 104 -1.95 -0.70 2.80
CA LEU A 104 -0.66 -1.25 3.26
C LEU A 104 -0.49 -1.01 4.77
N PHE A 105 -0.83 0.20 5.25
CA PHE A 105 -0.80 0.52 6.67
C PHE A 105 -1.71 -0.43 7.48
N LYS A 106 -2.96 -0.60 7.05
CA LYS A 106 -3.93 -1.53 7.63
C LYS A 106 -3.41 -2.97 7.65
N ALA A 107 -2.74 -3.41 6.58
CA ALA A 107 -2.19 -4.76 6.51
C ALA A 107 -1.15 -5.04 7.62
N ILE A 108 -0.38 -4.04 8.06
CA ILE A 108 0.60 -4.20 9.15
C ILE A 108 -0.08 -4.69 10.45
N PHE A 109 -1.29 -4.18 10.73
CA PHE A 109 -2.04 -4.51 11.95
C PHE A 109 -2.87 -5.78 11.79
N GLU A 110 -3.49 -5.97 10.63
CA GLU A 110 -4.47 -7.05 10.45
C GLU A 110 -3.85 -8.38 10.00
N THR A 111 -2.67 -8.39 9.39
CA THR A 111 -2.20 -9.60 8.68
C THR A 111 -1.08 -10.37 9.36
N LYS A 112 -0.47 -9.83 10.44
CA LYS A 112 0.75 -10.38 11.05
C LYS A 112 0.66 -11.86 11.42
N LEU A 113 -0.46 -12.30 12.01
CA LEU A 113 -0.64 -13.67 12.50
C LEU A 113 -1.26 -14.61 11.45
N THR A 114 -2.18 -14.10 10.62
CA THR A 114 -2.95 -14.94 9.69
C THR A 114 -2.39 -14.97 8.27
N TYR A 115 -1.71 -13.92 7.82
CA TYR A 115 -1.15 -13.80 6.47
C TYR A 115 0.27 -13.21 6.54
N PRO A 116 1.27 -13.94 7.06
CA PRO A 116 2.59 -13.40 7.35
C PRO A 116 3.32 -12.85 6.11
N LYS A 117 3.08 -13.40 4.92
CA LYS A 117 3.65 -12.89 3.66
C LYS A 117 3.06 -11.52 3.28
N ALA A 118 1.75 -11.34 3.47
CA ALA A 118 1.07 -10.06 3.30
C ALA A 118 1.63 -9.00 4.25
N TYR A 119 1.84 -9.36 5.51
CA TYR A 119 2.49 -8.51 6.51
C TYR A 119 3.89 -8.08 6.07
N ILE A 120 4.72 -9.02 5.59
CA ILE A 120 6.09 -8.72 5.12
C ILE A 120 6.06 -7.74 3.93
N ILE A 121 5.10 -7.86 3.00
CA ILE A 121 4.96 -6.93 1.87
C ILE A 121 4.75 -5.49 2.37
N ALA A 122 3.83 -5.30 3.32
CA ALA A 122 3.53 -3.99 3.89
C ALA A 122 4.71 -3.40 4.68
N VAL A 123 5.36 -4.20 5.52
CA VAL A 123 6.54 -3.77 6.29
C VAL A 123 7.71 -3.41 5.38
N ARG A 124 7.96 -4.17 4.31
CA ARG A 124 9.01 -3.84 3.33
C ARG A 124 8.74 -2.52 2.61
N TYR A 125 7.49 -2.25 2.26
CA TYR A 125 7.13 -0.95 1.71
C TYR A 125 7.39 0.18 2.70
N ARG A 126 6.99 -0.01 3.97
CA ARG A 126 7.23 0.97 5.04
C ARG A 126 8.72 1.28 5.20
N THR A 127 9.58 0.26 5.26
CA THR A 127 11.05 0.45 5.32
C THR A 127 11.58 1.19 4.11
N TRP A 128 11.11 0.84 2.90
CA TRP A 128 11.51 1.53 1.68
C TRP A 128 11.11 3.01 1.70
N LEU A 129 9.88 3.33 2.11
CA LEU A 129 9.41 4.71 2.22
C LEU A 129 10.25 5.54 3.20
N ILE A 130 10.65 4.98 4.35
CA ILE A 130 11.55 5.68 5.28
C ILE A 130 12.88 6.02 4.60
N ASN A 131 13.44 5.11 3.79
CA ASN A 131 14.67 5.38 3.05
C ASN A 131 14.47 6.51 2.02
N GLU A 132 13.35 6.55 1.32
CA GLU A 132 13.03 7.63 0.38
C GLU A 132 12.90 8.98 1.11
N ILE A 133 12.17 9.03 2.22
CA ILE A 133 12.02 10.23 3.06
C ILE A 133 13.40 10.67 3.58
N TYR A 134 14.21 9.73 4.06
CA TYR A 134 15.56 10.01 4.54
C TYR A 134 16.42 10.64 3.44
N SER A 135 16.41 10.08 2.23
CA SER A 135 17.11 10.64 1.07
C SER A 135 16.68 12.09 0.81
N GLN A 136 15.38 12.38 0.83
CA GLN A 136 14.89 13.76 0.66
C GLN A 136 15.35 14.67 1.82
N LEU A 137 15.25 14.24 3.07
CA LEU A 137 15.67 15.05 4.22
C LEU A 137 17.17 15.38 4.18
N ARG A 138 18.02 14.45 3.72
CA ARG A 138 19.47 14.67 3.54
C ARG A 138 19.78 15.76 2.53
N THR A 139 18.96 15.94 1.50
CA THR A 139 19.13 17.03 0.53
C THR A 139 18.76 18.40 1.11
N LEU A 140 17.89 18.45 2.12
CA LEU A 140 17.50 19.67 2.81
C LEU A 140 18.45 20.02 3.97
N LYS A 141 18.92 19.01 4.70
CA LYS A 141 19.72 19.16 5.93
C LYS A 141 20.81 18.07 5.98
N ASN A 142 22.06 18.49 5.87
CA ASN A 142 23.25 17.61 5.80
C ASN A 142 23.56 16.84 7.09
N ASP A 143 22.87 17.06 8.20
CA ASP A 143 22.95 16.31 9.44
C ASP A 143 21.64 15.56 9.76
N ALA A 144 20.67 15.53 8.83
CA ALA A 144 19.46 14.73 8.99
C ALA A 144 19.81 13.24 9.21
N THR A 145 19.11 12.63 10.15
CA THR A 145 19.29 11.26 10.62
C THR A 145 18.17 10.36 10.13
N PHE A 146 18.38 9.04 10.24
CA PHE A 146 17.32 8.08 9.97
C PHE A 146 16.15 8.19 10.97
N GLN A 147 16.40 8.72 12.17
CA GLN A 147 15.34 8.98 13.15
C GLN A 147 14.42 10.11 12.70
N ASP A 148 14.95 11.16 12.06
CA ASP A 148 14.13 12.24 11.51
C ASP A 148 13.15 11.70 10.46
N ALA A 149 13.60 10.78 9.60
CA ALA A 149 12.74 10.13 8.61
C ALA A 149 11.66 9.24 9.26
N LYS A 150 12.00 8.53 10.34
CA LYS A 150 11.01 7.76 11.13
C LYS A 150 9.98 8.67 11.77
N LEU A 151 10.40 9.78 12.39
CA LEU A 151 9.49 10.75 12.99
C LEU A 151 8.53 11.33 11.94
N PHE A 152 9.02 11.65 10.75
CA PHE A 152 8.18 12.09 9.64
C PHE A 152 7.13 11.03 9.25
N LEU A 153 7.53 9.76 9.15
CA LEU A 153 6.57 8.68 8.90
C LEU A 153 5.57 8.52 10.05
N TYR A 154 6.00 8.65 11.30
CA TYR A 154 5.10 8.58 12.45
C TYR A 154 4.08 9.72 12.46
N MET A 155 4.44 10.92 11.97
CA MET A 155 3.49 12.00 11.77
C MET A 155 2.41 11.65 10.73
N ILE A 156 2.80 10.98 9.64
CA ILE A 156 1.84 10.47 8.63
C ILE A 156 0.91 9.44 9.27
N GLU A 157 1.47 8.41 9.90
CA GLU A 157 0.71 7.32 10.50
C GLU A 157 -0.18 7.81 11.65
N GLY A 158 0.30 8.78 12.44
CA GLY A 158 -0.47 9.45 13.49
C GLY A 158 -1.66 10.24 12.92
N ALA A 159 -1.48 10.93 11.79
CA ALA A 159 -2.58 11.64 11.12
C ALA A 159 -3.66 10.66 10.63
N ILE A 160 -3.28 9.51 10.05
CA ILE A 160 -4.23 8.45 9.68
C ILE A 160 -5.02 7.99 10.90
N ILE A 161 -4.34 7.67 12.01
CA ILE A 161 -5.00 7.20 13.24
C ILE A 161 -5.98 8.24 13.78
N GLN A 162 -5.58 9.52 13.77
CA GLN A 162 -6.45 10.61 14.20
C GLN A 162 -7.71 10.73 13.33
N LEU A 163 -7.56 10.68 12.01
CA LEU A 163 -8.68 10.74 11.06
C LEU A 163 -9.64 9.56 11.21
N LEU A 164 -9.14 8.37 11.55
CA LEU A 164 -9.99 7.20 11.82
C LEU A 164 -10.72 7.24 13.16
N SER A 165 -10.27 8.10 14.08
CA SER A 165 -10.87 8.27 15.41
C SER A 165 -11.87 9.44 15.45
N SER A 166 -12.05 10.14 14.32
CA SER A 166 -12.93 11.30 14.13
C SER A 166 -14.29 10.84 13.60
#